data_AF-A0A351Y5X0-F1
#
_entry.id   AF-A0A351Y5X0-F1
#
_cell.length_a   1.000
_cell.length_b   1.000
_cell.length_c   1.000
_cell.angle_alpha   90.00
_cell.angle_beta   90.00
_cell.angle_gamma   90.00
#
_symmetry.space_group_name_H-M   'P 1'
#
loop_
_entity.id
_entity.type
_entity.pdbx_description
1 polymer ?
#
loop_
_entity_poly.entity_id
_entity_poly.type
_entity_poly.pdbx_seq_one_letter_code
_entity_poly.pdbx_strand_id
1 'polypeptide(L)'
;MKKIPVLVYTDIGDDIDDSLATAYLVAHPNIDLVGIICDHNVIDYRMHTAQYLLDILKYPAPVQGEEHDIFLEELLKKYKRDLVILSIAPTTQLSKDIERFTQLFAGIKRIYFQGQVHDHDAKISPNMQSYNFAQDPEAIQHILKYDIPMTFV
;
A
#
# COMPACT_ATOMS: atom_id res chain seq x y z
N MET A 1 -14.26 9.21 -17.64
CA MET A 1 -14.52 8.22 -16.58
C MET A 1 -13.96 8.76 -15.27
N LYS A 2 -14.56 8.44 -14.11
CA LYS A 2 -14.00 8.82 -12.80
C LYS A 2 -12.69 8.04 -12.60
N LYS A 3 -11.60 8.72 -12.23
CA LYS A 3 -10.32 8.07 -11.93
C LYS A 3 -10.43 7.23 -10.66
N ILE A 4 -9.66 6.16 -10.60
CA ILE A 4 -9.58 5.26 -9.43
C ILE A 4 -8.60 5.86 -8.43
N PRO A 5 -9.02 6.18 -7.20
CA PRO A 5 -8.13 6.65 -6.15
C PRO A 5 -7.26 5.48 -5.63
N VAL A 6 -5.95 5.65 -5.69
CA VAL A 6 -4.96 4.66 -5.26
C VAL A 6 -4.07 5.28 -4.17
N LEU A 7 -4.01 4.62 -3.01
CA LEU A 7 -3.04 4.89 -1.94
C LEU A 7 -1.95 3.81 -2.00
N VAL A 8 -0.69 4.20 -1.91
CA VAL A 8 0.45 3.26 -1.99
C VAL A 8 1.15 3.16 -0.64
N TYR A 9 1.42 1.94 -0.19
CA TYR A 9 2.39 1.63 0.86
C TYR A 9 3.65 1.08 0.18
N THR A 10 4.80 1.72 0.40
CA THR A 10 6.04 1.48 -0.35
C THR A 10 7.26 1.62 0.56
N ASP A 11 8.28 0.81 0.32
CA ASP A 11 9.61 0.94 0.88
C ASP A 11 10.59 1.43 -0.20
N ILE A 12 10.15 2.35 -1.06
CA ILE A 12 10.97 2.97 -2.12
C ILE A 12 12.35 3.41 -1.63
N GLY A 13 13.38 3.10 -2.43
CA GLY A 13 14.75 3.58 -2.21
C GLY A 13 15.79 2.49 -1.94
N ASP A 14 15.37 1.22 -1.76
CA ASP A 14 16.29 0.07 -1.69
C ASP A 14 16.58 -0.49 -3.10
N ASP A 15 15.57 -0.55 -3.95
CA ASP A 15 15.62 -0.95 -5.35
C ASP A 15 14.71 -0.07 -6.25
N ILE A 16 14.44 -0.52 -7.47
CA ILE A 16 13.87 0.31 -8.55
C ILE A 16 12.38 0.06 -8.79
N ASP A 17 11.84 -1.09 -8.39
CA ASP A 17 10.47 -1.49 -8.73
C ASP A 17 9.42 -0.56 -8.12
N ASP A 18 9.59 -0.09 -6.89
CA ASP A 18 8.70 0.90 -6.27
C ASP A 18 8.66 2.23 -7.03
N SER A 19 9.84 2.68 -7.50
CA SER A 19 9.95 3.88 -8.32
C SER A 19 9.26 3.68 -9.67
N LEU A 20 9.45 2.51 -10.29
CA LEU A 20 8.81 2.16 -11.56
C LEU A 20 7.28 2.06 -11.41
N ALA A 21 6.80 1.38 -10.37
CA ALA A 21 5.38 1.24 -10.05
C ALA A 21 4.74 2.61 -9.84
N THR A 22 5.38 3.48 -9.05
CA THR A 22 4.93 4.86 -8.82
C THR A 22 4.84 5.64 -10.14
N ALA A 23 5.86 5.57 -10.99
CA ALA A 23 5.84 6.22 -12.30
C ALA A 23 4.71 5.70 -13.20
N TYR A 24 4.44 4.38 -13.19
CA TYR A 24 3.31 3.79 -13.91
C TYR A 24 1.97 4.30 -13.39
N LEU A 25 1.76 4.37 -12.07
CA LEU A 25 0.54 4.90 -11.48
C LEU A 25 0.30 6.35 -11.88
N VAL A 26 1.33 7.18 -11.85
CA VAL A 26 1.27 8.59 -12.25
C VAL A 26 0.95 8.75 -13.74
N ALA A 27 1.53 7.91 -14.60
CA ALA A 27 1.31 7.99 -16.05
C ALA A 27 -0.06 7.44 -16.49
N HIS A 28 -0.73 6.63 -15.65
CA HIS A 28 -1.93 5.91 -16.06
C HIS A 28 -3.17 6.84 -16.11
N PRO A 29 -3.90 6.91 -17.26
CA PRO A 29 -4.94 7.92 -17.47
C PRO A 29 -6.16 7.77 -16.56
N ASN A 30 -6.39 6.57 -16.01
CA ASN A 30 -7.54 6.26 -15.17
C ASN A 30 -7.20 6.15 -13.68
N ILE A 31 -5.96 6.43 -13.27
CA ILE A 31 -5.54 6.40 -11.87
C ILE A 31 -5.40 7.83 -11.34
N ASP A 32 -5.80 7.99 -10.08
CA ASP A 32 -5.53 9.14 -9.24
C ASP A 32 -4.70 8.64 -8.05
N LEU A 33 -3.40 8.91 -8.05
CA LEU A 33 -2.52 8.58 -6.92
C LEU A 33 -2.83 9.57 -5.79
N VAL A 34 -3.59 9.13 -4.78
CA VAL A 34 -4.08 10.02 -3.72
C VAL A 34 -3.09 10.19 -2.57
N GLY A 35 -2.04 9.39 -2.54
CA GLY A 35 -0.92 9.54 -1.62
C GLY A 35 0.01 8.33 -1.59
N ILE A 36 1.11 8.52 -0.88
CA ILE A 36 2.12 7.50 -0.59
C ILE A 36 2.36 7.49 0.92
N ILE A 37 2.37 6.31 1.51
CA ILE A 37 2.84 6.05 2.87
C ILE A 37 4.13 5.23 2.74
N CYS A 38 5.23 5.80 3.21
CA CYS A 38 6.52 5.11 3.26
C CYS A 38 6.57 4.21 4.51
N ASP A 39 6.97 2.96 4.32
CA ASP A 39 7.12 1.96 5.38
C ASP A 39 8.55 1.38 5.37
N HIS A 40 8.88 0.60 6.39
CA HIS A 40 10.05 -0.26 6.51
C HIS A 40 11.42 0.41 6.55
N ASN A 41 12.01 0.57 7.74
CA ASN A 41 13.33 1.18 7.96
C ASN A 41 13.43 2.62 7.43
N VAL A 42 14.53 3.33 7.73
CA VAL A 42 14.98 4.62 7.15
C VAL A 42 13.89 5.55 6.55
N ILE A 43 12.79 5.77 7.28
CA ILE A 43 11.54 6.33 6.73
C ILE A 43 11.75 7.72 6.11
N ASP A 44 12.53 8.59 6.76
CA ASP A 44 12.85 9.93 6.25
C ASP A 44 13.52 9.88 4.86
N TYR A 45 14.43 8.92 4.65
CA TYR A 45 15.10 8.73 3.36
C TYR A 45 14.12 8.27 2.27
N ARG A 46 13.22 7.34 2.62
CA ARG A 46 12.19 6.85 1.69
C ARG A 46 11.20 7.94 1.32
N MET A 47 10.76 8.73 2.30
CA MET A 47 9.90 9.88 2.07
C MET A 47 10.56 10.90 1.15
N HIS A 48 11.85 11.21 1.37
CA HIS A 48 12.61 12.07 0.47
C HIS A 48 12.69 11.51 -0.95
N THR A 49 12.88 10.20 -1.10
CA THR A 49 12.96 9.52 -2.39
C THR A 49 11.61 9.55 -3.13
N ALA A 50 10.52 9.23 -2.44
CA ALA A 50 9.16 9.32 -2.98
C ALA A 50 8.82 10.75 -3.41
N GLN A 51 9.10 11.74 -2.57
CA GLN A 51 8.83 13.15 -2.87
C GLN A 51 9.65 13.61 -4.08
N TYR A 52 10.94 13.29 -4.13
CA TYR A 52 11.81 13.62 -5.25
C TYR A 52 11.30 13.04 -6.58
N LEU A 53 10.84 11.78 -6.57
CA LEU A 53 10.26 11.15 -7.75
C LEU A 53 8.99 11.87 -8.20
N LEU A 54 8.07 12.16 -7.28
CA LEU A 54 6.83 12.89 -7.57
C LEU A 54 7.09 14.30 -8.12
N ASP A 55 8.11 14.98 -7.61
CA ASP A 55 8.52 16.31 -8.10
C ASP A 55 9.00 16.25 -9.56
N ILE A 56 9.82 15.25 -9.91
CA ILE A 56 10.26 15.02 -11.30
C ILE A 56 9.07 14.74 -12.21
N LEU A 57 8.16 13.88 -11.75
CA LEU A 57 6.94 13.51 -12.48
C LEU A 57 5.89 14.62 -12.50
N LYS A 58 6.10 15.71 -11.74
CA LYS A 58 5.20 16.86 -11.57
C LYS A 58 3.81 16.42 -11.10
N TYR A 59 3.76 15.48 -10.14
CA TYR A 59 2.51 14.94 -9.61
C TYR A 59 2.34 15.31 -8.13
N PRO A 60 1.25 16.00 -7.74
CA PRO A 60 1.13 16.60 -6.41
C PRO A 60 0.52 15.65 -5.36
N ALA A 61 0.96 14.38 -5.32
CA ALA A 61 0.49 13.44 -4.30
C ALA A 61 1.22 13.70 -2.97
N PRO A 62 0.51 13.66 -1.83
CA PRO A 62 1.14 13.76 -0.52
C PRO A 62 1.96 12.50 -0.21
N VAL A 63 3.10 12.68 0.45
CA VAL A 63 3.97 11.61 0.97
C VAL A 63 3.94 11.67 2.50
N GLN A 64 3.74 10.53 3.14
CA GLN A 64 3.72 10.40 4.60
C GLN A 64 4.66 9.27 5.06
N GLY A 65 5.10 9.36 6.32
CA GLY A 65 5.89 8.33 7.01
C GLY A 65 5.09 7.74 8.16
N GLU A 66 5.72 7.59 9.33
CA GLU A 66 5.08 6.96 10.50
C GLU A 66 3.85 7.72 11.04
N GLU A 67 3.84 9.06 10.95
CA GLU A 67 2.78 9.91 11.50
C GLU A 67 1.64 10.21 10.49
N HIS A 68 1.03 9.17 9.91
CA HIS A 68 0.05 9.32 8.83
C HIS A 68 -1.41 9.08 9.23
N ASP A 69 -1.72 8.85 10.51
CA ASP A 69 -3.06 8.44 10.99
C ASP A 69 -4.20 9.33 10.48
N ILE A 70 -4.04 10.66 10.65
CA ILE A 70 -5.06 11.64 10.25
C ILE A 70 -5.26 11.57 8.73
N PHE A 71 -4.16 11.54 7.98
CA PHE A 71 -4.17 11.46 6.54
C PHE A 71 -4.88 10.19 6.04
N LEU A 72 -4.53 9.03 6.60
CA LEU A 72 -5.15 7.76 6.25
C LEU A 72 -6.64 7.75 6.58
N GLU A 73 -7.02 8.21 7.77
CA GLU A 73 -8.43 8.23 8.19
C GLU A 73 -9.28 9.11 7.26
N GLU A 74 -8.75 10.27 6.85
CA GLU A 74 -9.40 11.16 5.88
C GLU A 74 -9.60 10.48 4.52
N LEU A 75 -8.57 9.80 3.98
CA LEU A 75 -8.68 9.07 2.71
C LEU A 75 -9.71 7.94 2.80
N LEU A 76 -9.67 7.14 3.86
CA LEU A 76 -10.60 6.04 4.07
C LEU A 76 -12.05 6.55 4.16
N LYS A 77 -12.31 7.61 4.92
CA LYS A 77 -13.63 8.24 5.04
C LYS A 77 -14.11 8.88 3.74
N LYS A 78 -13.20 9.49 2.97
CA LYS A 78 -13.51 10.19 1.72
C LYS A 78 -13.83 9.22 0.59
N TYR A 79 -13.00 8.22 0.37
CA TYR A 79 -13.07 7.36 -0.82
C TYR A 79 -13.85 6.06 -0.59
N LYS A 80 -13.86 5.50 0.63
CA LYS A 80 -14.63 4.30 0.97
C LYS A 80 -14.49 3.20 -0.11
N ARG A 81 -15.61 2.72 -0.67
CA ARG A 81 -15.71 1.66 -1.70
C ARG A 81 -15.01 1.99 -3.02
N ASP A 82 -14.55 3.21 -3.23
CA ASP A 82 -13.75 3.59 -4.40
C ASP A 82 -12.25 3.39 -4.17
N LEU A 83 -11.78 3.38 -2.90
CA LEU A 83 -10.37 3.35 -2.56
C LEU A 83 -9.72 2.00 -2.86
N VAL A 84 -8.65 2.04 -3.64
CA VAL A 84 -7.72 0.92 -3.82
C VAL A 84 -6.44 1.22 -3.04
N ILE A 85 -5.93 0.22 -2.34
CA ILE A 85 -4.61 0.29 -1.71
C ILE A 85 -3.67 -0.65 -2.48
N LEU A 86 -2.46 -0.17 -2.79
CA LEU A 86 -1.38 -0.97 -3.32
C LEU A 86 -0.27 -1.07 -2.25
N SER A 87 -0.03 -2.27 -1.76
CA SER A 87 1.00 -2.58 -0.77
C SER A 87 2.17 -3.28 -1.46
N ILE A 88 3.24 -2.52 -1.68
CA ILE A 88 4.47 -2.98 -2.32
C ILE A 88 5.67 -2.99 -1.36
N ALA A 89 5.43 -2.70 -0.07
CA ALA A 89 6.38 -2.80 1.02
C ALA A 89 6.13 -4.02 1.93
N PRO A 90 7.03 -4.31 2.89
CA PRO A 90 6.70 -5.10 4.08
C PRO A 90 5.41 -4.64 4.74
N THR A 91 4.61 -5.59 5.24
CA THR A 91 3.21 -5.31 5.60
C THR A 91 3.00 -4.87 7.05
N THR A 92 4.07 -4.51 7.77
CA THR A 92 4.03 -4.20 9.19
C THR A 92 3.15 -2.99 9.48
N GLN A 93 3.34 -1.86 8.78
CA GLN A 93 2.55 -0.67 9.05
C GLN A 93 1.10 -0.85 8.60
N LEU A 94 0.89 -1.43 7.41
CA LEU A 94 -0.46 -1.71 6.92
C LEU A 94 -1.25 -2.64 7.86
N SER A 95 -0.59 -3.61 8.50
CA SER A 95 -1.23 -4.47 9.50
C SER A 95 -1.74 -3.68 10.71
N LYS A 96 -0.91 -2.76 11.24
CA LYS A 96 -1.28 -1.87 12.35
C LYS A 96 -2.43 -0.94 11.96
N ASP A 97 -2.40 -0.43 10.74
CA ASP A 97 -3.42 0.49 10.24
C ASP A 97 -4.77 -0.20 10.06
N ILE A 98 -4.76 -1.43 9.52
CA ILE A 98 -5.96 -2.26 9.40
C ILE A 98 -6.54 -2.55 10.78
N GLU A 99 -5.70 -2.87 11.77
CA GLU A 99 -6.16 -3.08 13.15
C GLU A 99 -6.83 -1.81 13.71
N ARG A 100 -6.12 -0.69 13.65
CA ARG A 100 -6.56 0.59 14.19
C ARG A 100 -7.84 1.10 13.53
N PHE A 101 -7.95 0.95 12.21
CA PHE A 101 -9.06 1.48 11.41
C PHE A 101 -9.96 0.38 10.83
N THR A 102 -10.12 -0.74 11.56
CA THR A 102 -10.82 -1.96 11.10
C THR A 102 -12.14 -1.68 10.38
N GLN A 103 -13.01 -0.84 10.96
CA GLN A 103 -14.33 -0.53 10.38
C GLN A 103 -14.25 0.26 9.07
N LEU A 104 -13.23 1.11 8.92
CA LEU A 104 -13.03 1.90 7.71
C LEU A 104 -12.43 1.05 6.59
N PHE A 105 -11.48 0.16 6.91
CA PHE A 105 -10.92 -0.80 5.95
C PHE A 105 -11.96 -1.79 5.43
N ALA A 106 -12.93 -2.25 6.23
CA ALA A 106 -14.05 -3.06 5.72
C ALA A 106 -14.89 -2.35 4.63
N GLY A 107 -14.76 -1.01 4.54
CA GLY A 107 -15.45 -0.18 3.57
C GLY A 107 -14.72 0.00 2.24
N ILE A 108 -13.44 -0.39 2.11
CA ILE A 108 -12.64 -0.08 0.90
C ILE A 108 -12.94 -1.02 -0.26
N LYS A 109 -12.40 -0.69 -1.45
CA LYS A 109 -12.60 -1.51 -2.65
C LYS A 109 -11.78 -2.81 -2.60
N ARG A 110 -10.47 -2.68 -2.36
CA ARG A 110 -9.49 -3.77 -2.43
C ARG A 110 -8.10 -3.32 -1.98
N ILE A 111 -7.31 -4.29 -1.51
CA ILE A 111 -5.85 -4.18 -1.37
C ILE A 111 -5.17 -5.11 -2.38
N TYR A 112 -4.18 -4.60 -3.11
CA TYR A 112 -3.24 -5.38 -3.90
C TYR A 112 -1.93 -5.50 -3.15
N PHE A 113 -1.36 -6.70 -3.07
CA PHE A 113 -0.08 -6.96 -2.42
C PHE A 113 0.93 -7.44 -3.46
N GLN A 114 2.15 -6.90 -3.41
CA GLN A 114 3.32 -7.53 -4.02
C GLN A 114 3.82 -8.61 -3.07
N GLY A 115 3.55 -9.85 -3.44
CA GLY A 115 3.87 -11.01 -2.64
C GLY A 115 3.10 -12.24 -3.09
N GLN A 116 3.78 -13.37 -3.06
CA GLN A 116 3.24 -14.65 -3.50
C GLN A 116 2.48 -15.33 -2.37
N VAL A 117 1.48 -16.12 -2.75
CA VAL A 117 0.72 -16.98 -1.86
C VAL A 117 0.71 -18.41 -2.40
N HIS A 118 0.59 -19.38 -1.50
CA HIS A 118 0.20 -20.73 -1.85
C HIS A 118 -1.32 -20.85 -1.73
N ASP A 119 -1.92 -21.55 -2.69
CA ASP A 119 -3.33 -21.96 -2.64
C ASP A 119 -3.38 -23.48 -2.48
N HIS A 120 -3.86 -23.92 -1.31
CA HIS A 120 -4.13 -25.32 -1.02
C HIS A 120 -5.59 -25.44 -0.62
N ASP A 121 -6.40 -26.11 -1.45
CA ASP A 121 -7.82 -26.35 -1.21
C ASP A 121 -8.62 -25.07 -0.88
N ALA A 122 -8.41 -24.00 -1.65
CA ALA A 122 -9.01 -22.67 -1.46
C ALA A 122 -8.61 -21.98 -0.15
N LYS A 123 -7.57 -22.46 0.52
CA LYS A 123 -6.94 -21.79 1.66
C LYS A 123 -5.67 -21.09 1.20
N ILE A 124 -5.72 -19.77 1.23
CA ILE A 124 -4.58 -18.91 0.92
C ILE A 124 -3.62 -18.89 2.12
N SER A 125 -2.34 -19.12 1.87
CA SER A 125 -1.27 -18.91 2.85
C SER A 125 -0.12 -18.10 2.23
N PRO A 126 0.42 -17.07 2.90
CA PRO A 126 1.52 -16.26 2.35
C PRO A 126 2.79 -17.10 2.17
N ASN A 127 3.48 -16.91 1.04
CA ASN A 127 4.77 -17.55 0.77
C ASN A 127 5.91 -16.67 1.32
N MET A 128 6.63 -17.17 2.31
CA MET A 128 7.77 -16.48 2.93
C MET A 128 9.03 -16.39 2.06
N GLN A 129 9.00 -16.91 0.82
CA GLN A 129 10.01 -16.56 -0.19
C GLN A 129 9.76 -15.18 -0.81
N SER A 130 8.57 -14.61 -0.60
CA SER A 130 8.26 -13.24 -1.03
C SER A 130 8.92 -12.26 -0.08
N TYR A 131 9.76 -11.38 -0.59
CA TYR A 131 10.56 -10.46 0.22
C TYR A 131 9.70 -9.69 1.24
N ASN A 132 8.65 -8.99 0.77
CA ASN A 132 7.76 -8.21 1.63
C ASN A 132 7.11 -9.01 2.76
N PHE A 133 6.70 -10.25 2.49
CA PHE A 133 6.10 -11.13 3.52
C PHE A 133 7.13 -11.73 4.45
N ALA A 134 8.35 -11.99 3.96
CA ALA A 134 9.44 -12.54 4.76
C ALA A 134 9.94 -11.56 5.83
N GLN A 135 9.87 -10.25 5.57
CA GLN A 135 10.28 -9.21 6.51
C GLN A 135 9.40 -9.19 7.77
N ASP A 136 8.10 -9.45 7.64
CA ASP A 136 7.17 -9.56 8.76
C ASP A 136 6.06 -10.59 8.48
N PRO A 137 6.36 -11.89 8.72
CA PRO A 137 5.41 -12.98 8.49
C PRO A 137 4.13 -12.85 9.33
N GLU A 138 4.25 -12.29 10.52
CA GLU A 138 3.14 -12.16 11.48
C GLU A 138 2.16 -11.10 11.02
N ALA A 139 2.65 -9.98 10.47
CA ALA A 139 1.83 -8.92 9.92
C ALA A 139 0.94 -9.40 8.77
N ILE A 140 1.47 -10.10 7.76
CA ILE A 140 0.63 -10.57 6.66
C ILE A 140 -0.37 -11.64 7.12
N GLN A 141 0.03 -12.53 8.04
CA GLN A 141 -0.90 -13.51 8.64
C GLN A 141 -1.99 -12.84 9.46
N HIS A 142 -1.69 -11.71 10.10
CA HIS A 142 -2.65 -10.90 10.83
C HIS A 142 -3.67 -10.27 9.88
N ILE A 143 -3.19 -9.64 8.79
CA ILE A 143 -4.04 -9.01 7.76
C ILE A 143 -5.04 -10.01 7.16
N LEU A 144 -4.62 -11.25 6.89
CA LEU A 144 -5.50 -12.28 6.31
C LEU A 144 -6.72 -12.66 7.17
N LYS A 145 -6.77 -12.25 8.43
CA LYS A 145 -7.92 -12.49 9.32
C LYS A 145 -9.09 -11.53 9.07
N TYR A 146 -8.85 -10.44 8.33
CA TYR A 146 -9.85 -9.42 8.06
C TYR A 146 -10.61 -9.70 6.76
N ASP A 147 -11.92 -9.47 6.77
CA ASP A 147 -12.78 -9.58 5.58
C ASP A 147 -12.64 -8.33 4.69
N ILE A 148 -11.49 -8.24 4.02
CA ILE A 148 -11.16 -7.17 3.05
C ILE A 148 -10.89 -7.86 1.72
N PRO A 149 -11.38 -7.35 0.57
CA PRO A 149 -11.01 -7.91 -0.72
C PRO A 149 -9.50 -7.73 -0.96
N MET A 150 -8.80 -8.83 -1.19
CA MET A 150 -7.34 -8.84 -1.42
C MET A 150 -6.98 -9.53 -2.74
N THR A 151 -5.88 -9.09 -3.34
CA THR A 151 -5.24 -9.75 -4.48
C THR A 151 -3.73 -9.75 -4.27
N PHE A 152 -3.11 -10.89 -4.56
CA PHE A 152 -1.68 -11.14 -4.44
C PHE A 152 -1.08 -11.19 -5.84
N VAL A 153 0.03 -10.47 -6.05
CA VAL A 153 0.73 -10.32 -7.34
C VAL A 153 2.18 -10.70 -7.19
#